data_AF-A0A7V9IAM0-F1
#
_entry.id   AF-A0A7V9IAM0-F1
#
_cell.length_a   1.000
_cell.length_b   1.000
_cell.length_c   1.000
_cell.angle_alpha   90.00
_cell.angle_beta   90.00
_cell.angle_gamma   90.00
#
_symmetry.space_group_name_H-M   'P 1'
#
loop_
_entity.id
_entity.type
_entity.pdbx_description
1 polymer ?
#
loop_
_entity_poly.entity_id
_entity_poly.type
_entity_poly.pdbx_seq_one_letter_code
_entity_poly.pdbx_strand_id
1 'polypeptide(L)'
;MGSSVNVHCQTAGETFTDAGADLGYVAFGSDGVPETKTTIKWEQCRALASFTRSGGIRPSRDEMIAVHVLTHESMHISGIGSEVASECRAMQRDARMARLLGAGRSDARYLASWYWRTVYPHMTPAYRSDDCGPGQALDEGLPDPPWEFAEEPS
;
A
#
# COMPACT_ATOMS: atom_id res chain seq x y z
N MET A 1 -10.10 11.23 13.55
CA MET A 1 -9.40 10.52 14.63
C MET A 1 -8.51 9.47 13.99
N GLY A 2 -7.21 9.44 14.29
CA GLY A 2 -6.29 8.42 13.77
C GLY A 2 -6.20 7.28 14.77
N SER A 3 -6.58 6.07 14.36
CA SER A 3 -6.38 4.88 15.18
C SER A 3 -4.91 4.47 15.12
N SER A 4 -4.33 4.13 16.27
CA SER A 4 -2.97 3.59 16.37
C SER A 4 -2.92 2.19 15.75
N VAL A 5 -2.34 2.08 14.55
CA VAL A 5 -2.08 0.80 13.88
C VAL A 5 -0.77 0.23 14.42
N ASN A 6 -0.77 -1.05 14.81
CA ASN A 6 0.47 -1.76 15.14
C ASN A 6 0.89 -2.62 13.94
N VAL A 7 2.08 -2.36 13.41
CA VAL A 7 2.69 -3.18 12.36
C VAL A 7 3.48 -4.30 13.05
N HIS A 8 3.09 -5.54 12.80
CA HIS A 8 3.84 -6.71 13.21
C HIS A 8 4.68 -7.22 12.04
N CYS A 9 5.98 -7.36 12.24
CA CYS A 9 6.87 -7.94 11.25
C CYS A 9 7.01 -9.42 11.52
N GLN A 10 6.58 -10.26 10.58
CA GLN A 10 6.85 -11.69 10.61
C GLN A 10 8.36 -11.94 10.71
N THR A 11 8.74 -12.95 11.48
CA THR A 11 10.15 -13.37 11.59
C THR A 11 10.50 -14.35 10.47
N ALA A 12 11.77 -14.41 10.06
CA ALA A 12 12.22 -15.21 8.91
C ALA A 12 11.82 -16.72 8.96
N GLY A 13 11.49 -17.25 10.15
CA GLY A 13 11.03 -18.64 10.36
C GLY A 13 9.54 -18.89 10.09
N GLU A 14 8.69 -17.86 9.97
CA GLU A 14 7.25 -17.98 9.67
C GLU A 14 6.96 -17.98 8.16
N THR A 15 7.95 -17.61 7.33
CA THR A 15 7.89 -17.53 5.86
C THR A 15 7.53 -18.86 5.18
N PHE A 16 7.72 -20.00 5.85
CA PHE A 16 7.54 -21.33 5.27
C PHE A 16 6.14 -21.93 5.45
N THR A 17 5.32 -21.39 6.35
CA THR A 17 3.99 -21.94 6.65
C THR A 17 2.84 -21.18 6.00
N ASP A 18 3.09 -19.99 5.47
CA ASP A 18 2.06 -19.16 4.82
C ASP A 18 2.15 -19.36 3.29
N ALA A 19 1.38 -20.32 2.79
CA ALA A 19 1.34 -20.71 1.38
C ALA A 19 0.61 -19.69 0.47
N GLY A 20 0.59 -18.41 0.87
CA GLY A 20 0.07 -17.28 0.11
C GLY A 20 1.19 -16.39 -0.43
N ALA A 21 1.04 -15.92 -1.67
CA ALA A 21 1.95 -14.96 -2.29
C ALA A 21 1.87 -13.56 -1.65
N ASP A 22 1.00 -13.37 -0.65
CA ASP A 22 0.65 -12.08 -0.09
C ASP A 22 1.78 -11.53 0.80
N LEU A 23 2.11 -10.26 0.62
CA LEU A 23 3.26 -9.60 1.25
C LEU A 23 2.95 -9.07 2.67
N GLY A 24 1.68 -9.02 3.01
CA GLY A 24 1.13 -8.77 4.33
C GLY A 24 -0.30 -9.34 4.43
N TYR A 25 -0.90 -9.24 5.61
CA TYR A 25 -2.32 -9.52 5.82
C TYR A 25 -2.86 -8.86 7.10
N VAL A 26 -4.19 -8.76 7.18
CA VAL A 26 -4.95 -8.38 8.38
C VAL A 26 -5.99 -9.46 8.67
N ALA A 27 -5.99 -9.99 9.90
CA ALA A 27 -6.99 -10.96 10.31
C ALA A 27 -8.35 -10.29 10.57
N PHE A 28 -9.43 -10.99 10.23
CA PHE A 28 -10.80 -10.57 10.51
C PHE A 28 -11.44 -11.53 11.53
N GLY A 29 -12.12 -10.97 12.53
CA GLY A 29 -12.89 -11.73 13.50
C GLY A 29 -14.07 -12.46 12.86
N SER A 30 -14.66 -13.41 13.59
CA SER A 30 -15.88 -14.12 13.14
C SER A 30 -17.11 -13.22 13.00
N ASP A 31 -17.04 -12.00 13.51
CA ASP A 31 -18.00 -10.91 13.38
C ASP A 31 -17.75 -10.01 12.15
N GLY A 32 -16.69 -10.28 11.37
CA GLY A 32 -16.28 -9.48 10.21
C GLY A 32 -15.58 -8.18 10.56
N VAL A 33 -15.20 -7.97 11.83
CA VAL A 33 -14.42 -6.80 12.26
C VAL A 33 -12.93 -7.09 12.06
N PRO A 34 -12.16 -6.21 11.38
CA PRO A 34 -10.72 -6.39 11.23
C PRO A 34 -9.99 -6.19 12.56
N GLU A 35 -8.91 -6.94 12.75
CA GLU A 35 -7.96 -6.66 13.82
C GLU A 35 -7.26 -5.31 13.60
N THR A 36 -6.84 -4.65 14.69
CA THR A 36 -6.13 -3.36 14.62
C THR A 36 -4.62 -3.52 14.37
N LYS A 37 -4.20 -4.69 13.89
CA LYS A 37 -2.81 -5.04 13.63
C LYS A 37 -2.72 -5.64 12.23
N THR A 38 -1.64 -5.31 11.53
CA THR A 38 -1.28 -5.96 10.28
C THR A 38 0.02 -6.73 10.46
N THR A 39 0.11 -7.87 9.78
CA THR A 39 1.33 -8.65 9.68
C THR A 39 1.96 -8.38 8.31
N ILE A 40 3.23 -7.98 8.28
CA ILE A 40 3.98 -7.75 7.05
C ILE A 40 5.17 -8.71 7.01
N LYS A 41 5.44 -9.31 5.84
CA LYS A 41 6.58 -10.22 5.64
C LYS A 41 7.90 -9.51 5.93
N TRP A 42 8.87 -10.26 6.47
CA TRP A 42 10.16 -9.73 6.93
C TRP A 42 10.86 -8.80 5.92
N GLU A 43 10.87 -9.18 4.64
CA GLU A 43 11.57 -8.40 3.61
C GLU A 43 10.94 -7.03 3.37
N GLN A 44 9.61 -6.97 3.36
CA GLN A 44 8.86 -5.72 3.22
C GLN A 44 9.00 -4.87 4.47
N CYS A 45 9.01 -5.47 5.65
CA CYS A 45 9.32 -4.76 6.89
C CYS A 45 10.72 -4.13 6.89
N ARG A 46 11.72 -4.86 6.39
CA ARG A 46 13.10 -4.34 6.25
C ARG A 46 13.16 -3.17 5.27
N ALA A 47 12.45 -3.27 4.14
CA ALA A 47 12.35 -2.20 3.16
C ALA A 47 11.62 -0.97 3.73
N LEU A 48 10.49 -1.15 4.42
CA LEU A 48 9.76 -0.07 5.08
C LEU A 48 10.61 0.65 6.15
N ALA A 49 11.38 -0.12 6.93
CA ALA A 49 12.31 0.44 7.90
C ALA A 49 13.47 1.19 7.21
N SER A 50 13.94 0.71 6.04
CA SER A 50 14.92 1.43 5.21
C SER A 50 14.38 2.76 4.71
N PHE A 51 13.17 2.75 4.13
CA PHE A 51 12.47 3.93 3.65
C PHE A 51 12.32 5.00 4.74
N THR A 52 11.89 4.59 5.93
CA THR A 52 11.69 5.51 7.06
C THR A 52 13.03 6.10 7.53
N ARG A 53 14.11 5.30 7.60
CA ARG A 53 15.44 5.78 8.00
C ARG A 53 16.08 6.71 6.97
N SER A 54 15.84 6.50 5.68
CA SER A 54 16.34 7.35 4.61
C SER A 54 15.52 8.64 4.43
N GLY A 55 14.41 8.78 5.17
CA GLY A 55 13.46 9.88 4.99
C GLY A 55 12.71 9.79 3.67
N GLY A 56 12.60 8.60 3.07
CA GLY A 56 11.93 8.36 1.80
C GLY A 56 12.54 9.10 0.62
N ILE A 57 13.82 9.47 0.70
CA ILE A 57 14.53 10.18 -0.39
C ILE A 57 14.91 9.18 -1.48
N ARG A 58 14.47 9.43 -2.72
CA ARG A 58 14.76 8.60 -3.90
C ARG A 58 14.55 7.10 -3.62
N PRO A 59 13.34 6.68 -3.22
CA PRO A 59 13.09 5.34 -2.75
C PRO A 59 13.38 4.29 -3.82
N SER A 60 13.95 3.17 -3.41
CA SER A 60 14.11 1.98 -4.24
C SER A 60 12.76 1.34 -4.55
N ARG A 61 12.70 0.44 -5.55
CA ARG A 61 11.46 -0.26 -5.91
C ARG A 61 10.89 -1.08 -4.75
N ASP A 62 11.75 -1.77 -4.01
CA ASP A 62 11.33 -2.57 -2.86
C ASP A 62 10.76 -1.69 -1.74
N GLU A 63 11.35 -0.52 -1.51
CA GLU A 63 10.80 0.45 -0.56
C GLU A 63 9.46 1.02 -1.02
N MET A 64 9.30 1.31 -2.31
CA MET A 64 8.03 1.75 -2.89
C MET A 64 6.93 0.69 -2.74
N ILE A 65 7.25 -0.58 -3.03
CA ILE A 65 6.34 -1.71 -2.83
C ILE A 65 5.99 -1.88 -1.34
N ALA A 66 6.96 -1.78 -0.44
CA ALA A 66 6.72 -1.92 0.98
C ALA A 66 5.78 -0.84 1.55
N VAL A 67 5.92 0.41 1.09
CA VAL A 67 5.00 1.50 1.44
C VAL A 67 3.60 1.21 0.89
N HIS A 68 3.49 0.71 -0.34
CA HIS A 68 2.21 0.33 -0.92
C HIS A 68 1.54 -0.79 -0.11
N VAL A 69 2.26 -1.87 0.20
CA VAL A 69 1.76 -2.99 1.01
C VAL A 69 1.23 -2.48 2.36
N LEU A 70 1.97 -1.63 3.08
CA LEU A 70 1.46 -1.03 4.32
C LEU A 70 0.16 -0.24 4.10
N THR A 71 0.07 0.49 2.99
CA THR A 71 -1.14 1.26 2.64
C THR A 71 -2.32 0.35 2.34
N HIS A 72 -2.07 -0.75 1.62
CA HIS A 72 -3.03 -1.83 1.32
C HIS A 72 -3.60 -2.43 2.61
N GLU A 73 -2.72 -2.89 3.51
CA GLU A 73 -3.14 -3.47 4.78
C GLU A 73 -3.90 -2.46 5.65
N SER A 74 -3.55 -1.18 5.57
CA SER A 74 -4.29 -0.12 6.25
C SER A 74 -5.74 0.01 5.74
N MET A 75 -6.02 -0.33 4.48
CA MET A 75 -7.39 -0.37 3.95
C MET A 75 -8.17 -1.53 4.58
N HIS A 76 -7.56 -2.70 4.73
CA HIS A 76 -8.17 -3.81 5.45
C HIS A 76 -8.46 -3.48 6.91
N ILE A 77 -7.53 -2.83 7.63
CA ILE A 77 -7.76 -2.34 9.00
C ILE A 77 -8.96 -1.37 9.07
N SER A 78 -9.21 -0.61 8.00
CA SER A 78 -10.37 0.29 7.94
C SER A 78 -11.70 -0.41 7.65
N GLY A 79 -11.72 -1.75 7.54
CA GLY A 79 -12.91 -2.56 7.33
C GLY A 79 -13.20 -2.92 5.88
N ILE A 80 -12.26 -2.66 4.96
CA ILE A 80 -12.42 -2.99 3.54
C ILE A 80 -11.93 -4.44 3.35
N GLY A 81 -12.85 -5.40 3.20
CA GLY A 81 -12.49 -6.81 3.00
C GLY A 81 -12.29 -7.23 1.53
N SER A 82 -12.48 -6.32 0.58
CA SER A 82 -12.33 -6.61 -0.86
C SER A 82 -10.94 -6.21 -1.33
N GLU A 83 -10.16 -7.17 -1.84
CA GLU A 83 -8.83 -6.94 -2.41
C GLU A 83 -8.82 -5.87 -3.50
N VAL A 84 -9.77 -5.93 -4.44
CA VAL A 84 -9.93 -4.93 -5.50
C VAL A 84 -10.15 -3.52 -4.93
N ALA A 85 -11.02 -3.39 -3.93
CA ALA A 85 -11.30 -2.11 -3.30
C ALA A 85 -10.11 -1.62 -2.45
N SER A 86 -9.48 -2.52 -1.70
CA SER A 86 -8.29 -2.22 -0.89
C SER A 86 -7.15 -1.75 -1.76
N GLU A 87 -6.83 -2.47 -2.84
CA GLU A 87 -5.76 -2.13 -3.77
C GLU A 87 -5.97 -0.75 -4.40
N CYS A 88 -7.15 -0.50 -4.94
CA CYS A 88 -7.45 0.78 -5.59
C CYS A 88 -7.37 1.96 -4.61
N ARG A 89 -7.92 1.79 -3.41
CA ARG A 89 -7.94 2.83 -2.37
C ARG A 89 -6.57 3.05 -1.75
N ALA A 90 -5.76 1.99 -1.63
CA ALA A 90 -4.40 2.07 -1.15
C ALA A 90 -3.53 2.84 -2.13
N MET A 91 -3.59 2.48 -3.41
CA MET A 91 -2.86 3.15 -4.47
C MET A 91 -3.17 4.65 -4.55
N GLN A 92 -4.44 5.05 -4.37
CA GLN A 92 -4.84 6.46 -4.27
C GLN A 92 -4.27 7.21 -3.04
N ARG A 93 -3.83 6.48 -2.01
CA ARG A 93 -3.29 7.01 -0.75
C ARG A 93 -1.78 6.86 -0.60
N ASP A 94 -1.10 6.19 -1.52
CA ASP A 94 0.34 5.92 -1.44
C ASP A 94 1.17 7.19 -1.21
N ALA A 95 0.88 8.28 -1.94
CA ALA A 95 1.58 9.55 -1.76
C ALA A 95 1.37 10.12 -0.35
N ARG A 96 0.17 9.98 0.22
CA ARG A 96 -0.10 10.40 1.58
C ARG A 96 0.61 9.51 2.60
N MET A 97 0.61 8.20 2.42
CA MET A 97 1.31 7.26 3.31
C MET A 97 2.81 7.52 3.31
N ALA A 98 3.42 7.63 2.12
CA ALA A 98 4.84 7.95 1.96
C ALA A 98 5.24 9.22 2.73
N ARG A 99 4.41 10.27 2.67
CA ARG A 99 4.63 11.50 3.43
C ARG A 99 4.50 11.33 4.94
N LEU A 100 3.52 10.55 5.41
CA LEU A 100 3.37 10.23 6.83
C LEU A 100 4.58 9.47 7.38
N LEU A 101 5.24 8.68 6.52
CA LEU A 101 6.48 7.95 6.81
C LEU A 101 7.75 8.80 6.65
N GLY A 102 7.62 10.07 6.26
CA GLY A 102 8.73 11.04 6.23
C GLY A 102 9.18 11.48 4.84
N ALA A 103 8.64 10.93 3.75
CA ALA A 103 9.04 11.31 2.39
C ALA A 103 8.66 12.75 2.03
N GLY A 104 9.50 13.37 1.20
CA GLY A 104 9.18 14.63 0.53
C GLY A 104 8.03 14.49 -0.45
N ARG A 105 7.38 15.61 -0.80
CA ARG A 105 6.23 15.61 -1.72
C ARG A 105 6.57 15.04 -3.10
N SER A 106 7.74 15.33 -3.63
CA SER A 106 8.17 14.84 -4.95
C SER A 106 8.39 13.34 -4.96
N ASP A 107 9.14 12.80 -3.98
CA ASP A 107 9.38 11.35 -3.86
C ASP A 107 8.09 10.57 -3.60
N ALA A 108 7.20 11.11 -2.77
CA ALA A 108 5.90 10.50 -2.48
C ALA A 108 5.00 10.38 -3.73
N ARG A 109 4.97 11.42 -4.56
CA ARG A 109 4.23 11.41 -5.83
C ARG A 109 4.87 10.50 -6.87
N TYR A 110 6.20 10.50 -6.93
CA TYR A 110 6.94 9.58 -7.79
C TYR A 110 6.59 8.13 -7.44
N LEU A 111 6.61 7.76 -6.15
CA LEU A 111 6.22 6.43 -5.66
C LEU A 111 4.83 6.03 -6.12
N ALA A 112 3.82 6.87 -5.83
CA ALA A 112 2.43 6.57 -6.17
C ALA A 112 2.22 6.44 -7.69
N SER A 113 2.79 7.38 -8.48
CA SER A 113 2.68 7.34 -9.94
C SER A 113 3.43 6.15 -10.54
N TRP A 114 4.59 5.77 -9.99
CA TRP A 114 5.36 4.62 -10.44
C TRP A 114 4.58 3.32 -10.23
N TYR A 115 3.97 3.15 -9.04
CA TYR A 115 3.17 1.98 -8.72
C TYR A 115 1.98 1.83 -9.68
N TRP A 116 1.21 2.91 -9.87
CA TRP A 116 0.08 2.94 -10.82
C TRP A 116 0.48 2.59 -12.25
N ARG A 117 1.62 3.08 -12.75
CA ARG A 117 2.04 2.82 -14.14
C ARG A 117 2.71 1.46 -14.34
N THR A 118 3.36 0.93 -13.30
CA THR A 118 4.34 -0.16 -13.45
C THR A 118 3.92 -1.45 -12.75
N VAL A 119 3.12 -1.37 -11.69
CA VAL A 119 2.70 -2.53 -10.90
C VAL A 119 1.24 -2.83 -11.16
N TYR A 120 0.36 -1.86 -10.92
CA TYR A 120 -1.09 -2.03 -11.02
C TYR A 120 -1.59 -2.66 -12.34
N PRO A 121 -1.09 -2.29 -13.54
CA PRO A 121 -1.59 -2.83 -14.80
C PRO A 121 -1.29 -4.32 -15.00
N HIS A 122 -0.32 -4.85 -14.27
CA HIS A 122 0.12 -6.25 -14.34
C HIS A 122 -0.46 -7.12 -13.22
N MET A 123 -1.28 -6.54 -12.34
CA MET A 123 -1.96 -7.30 -11.28
C MET A 123 -3.07 -8.20 -11.84
N THR A 124 -3.35 -9.26 -11.09
CA THR A 124 -4.41 -10.20 -11.43
C THR A 124 -5.78 -9.55 -11.24
N PRO A 125 -6.85 -10.06 -11.88
CA PRO A 125 -8.21 -9.56 -11.68
C PRO A 125 -8.73 -9.68 -10.23
N ALA A 126 -8.04 -10.41 -9.35
CA ALA A 126 -8.37 -10.45 -7.92
C ALA A 126 -8.05 -9.13 -7.21
N TYR A 127 -7.08 -8.36 -7.73
CA TYR A 127 -6.62 -7.09 -7.16
C TYR A 127 -6.89 -5.88 -8.08
N ARG A 128 -7.04 -6.12 -9.39
CA ARG A 128 -7.25 -5.08 -10.41
C ARG A 128 -8.71 -5.00 -10.86
N SER A 129 -9.21 -3.77 -11.06
CA SER A 129 -10.49 -3.51 -11.71
C SER A 129 -10.39 -2.33 -12.67
N ASP A 130 -11.14 -2.39 -13.77
CA ASP A 130 -11.27 -1.29 -14.72
C ASP A 130 -12.08 -0.11 -14.13
N ASP A 131 -12.78 -0.33 -13.01
CA ASP A 131 -13.44 0.72 -12.23
C ASP A 131 -12.45 1.57 -11.41
N CYS A 132 -11.16 1.20 -11.37
CA CYS A 132 -10.12 1.95 -10.67
C CYS A 132 -9.32 2.83 -11.63
N GLY A 133 -9.52 4.14 -11.54
CA GLY A 133 -8.83 5.13 -12.35
C GLY A 133 -9.54 6.48 -12.36
N PRO A 134 -8.98 7.49 -13.05
CA PRO A 134 -9.52 8.85 -13.03
C PRO A 134 -10.98 8.90 -13.50
N GLY A 135 -11.87 9.42 -12.66
CA GLY A 135 -13.30 9.58 -12.92
C GLY A 135 -14.11 8.28 -12.96
N GLN A 136 -13.51 7.15 -12.59
CA GLN A 136 -14.18 5.85 -12.57
C GLN A 136 -14.88 5.59 -11.23
N ALA A 137 -15.63 4.49 -11.12
CA ALA A 137 -16.48 4.21 -9.96
C ALA A 137 -15.73 4.03 -8.63
N LEU A 138 -14.45 3.66 -8.65
CA LEU A 138 -13.59 3.54 -7.46
C LEU A 138 -12.67 4.74 -7.26
N ASP A 139 -12.74 5.79 -8.09
CA ASP A 139 -12.06 7.06 -7.83
C ASP A 139 -12.71 7.77 -6.63
N GLU A 140 -11.92 8.05 -5.59
CA GLU A 140 -12.40 8.73 -4.40
C GLU A 140 -12.25 10.26 -4.47
N GLY A 141 -11.71 10.80 -5.58
CA GLY A 141 -11.51 12.24 -5.75
C GLY A 141 -10.53 12.83 -4.72
N LEU A 142 -9.52 12.05 -4.32
CA LEU A 142 -8.48 12.50 -3.40
C LEU A 142 -7.60 13.58 -4.06
N PRO A 143 -6.94 14.46 -3.27
CA PRO A 143 -6.18 15.59 -3.81
C PRO A 143 -4.77 15.25 -4.34
N ASP A 144 -4.31 14.02 -4.17
CA ASP A 144 -2.98 13.57 -4.63
C ASP A 144 -3.02 12.13 -5.21
N PRO A 145 -3.96 11.79 -6.11
CA PRO A 145 -4.05 10.43 -6.64
C PRO A 145 -2.89 10.17 -7.61
N PRO A 146 -2.50 8.90 -7.83
CA PRO A 146 -1.31 8.56 -8.61
C PRO A 146 -1.40 8.96 -10.09
N TRP A 147 -2.61 9.09 -10.65
CA TRP A 147 -2.86 9.46 -12.03
C TRP A 147 -2.79 10.97 -12.29
N GLU A 148 -2.86 11.84 -11.28
CA GLU A 148 -2.68 13.30 -11.49
C GLU A 148 -1.23 13.66 -11.86
N PHE A 149 -0.25 12.87 -11.44
CA PHE A 149 1.18 13.13 -11.69
C PHE A 149 1.77 12.14 -12.69
N ALA A 150 0.96 11.24 -13.24
CA ALA A 150 1.43 10.23 -14.19
C ALA A 150 1.73 10.83 -15.58
N GLU A 151 1.22 12.02 -15.88
CA GLU A 151 1.43 12.74 -17.15
C GLU A 151 2.56 13.79 -17.11
N GLU A 152 3.15 14.08 -15.94
CA GLU A 152 4.23 15.06 -15.84
C GLU A 152 5.54 14.45 -16.41
N PRO A 153 6.08 14.98 -17.53
CA PRO A 153 7.35 14.50 -18.07
C PRO A 153 8.49 14.84 -17.10
N SER A 154 9.46 13.93 -17.02
CA SER A 154 10.68 14.07 -16.22
C SER A 154 11.62 15.14 -16.76
#